data_AF-A0A3C1FZD1-F1
#
_entry.id   AF-A0A3C1FZD1-F1
#
_cell.length_a   1.000
_cell.length_b   1.000
_cell.length_c   1.000
_cell.angle_alpha   90.00
_cell.angle_beta   90.00
_cell.angle_gamma   90.00
#
_symmetry.space_group_name_H-M   'P 1'
#
loop_
_entity.id
_entity.type
_entity.pdbx_description
1 polymer ?
#
loop_
_entity_poly.entity_id
_entity_poly.type
_entity_poly.pdbx_seq_one_letter_code
_entity_poly.pdbx_strand_id
1 'polypeptide(L)'
;MGGILQNMKIGRKLVLGFGAILVVMAVLVRAAILDMITLHNDLVKIVEVNNKRQTSATVMAAIVREDAIAVRNCFLETERTEEMIKRINDYNAKFDEAFMEIEQITSSDDAKGRNLLLLVKESWTASRALNDRTLALLTAGRQHEAFAMYEKESRAAVRQAIQATEDLVKHQQMRSEMQYDTARYYQDTRLLKISLGFATFLLVVIIAMLLF
;
A
#
# COMPACT_ATOMS: atom_id res chain seq x y z
N MET A 1 -15.07 39.27 40.38
CA MET A 1 -13.87 39.44 39.52
C MET A 1 -13.97 40.61 38.50
N GLY A 2 -14.96 41.51 38.57
CA GLY A 2 -15.08 42.62 37.60
C GLY A 2 -14.28 43.90 37.92
N GLY A 3 -13.90 44.14 39.18
CA GLY A 3 -13.32 45.42 39.61
C GLY A 3 -11.83 45.65 39.26
N ILE A 4 -11.06 44.60 38.96
CA ILE A 4 -9.62 44.71 38.66
C ILE A 4 -9.38 45.16 37.22
N LEU A 5 -10.26 44.78 36.28
CA LEU A 5 -10.14 45.10 34.85
C LEU A 5 -10.58 46.54 34.52
N GLN A 6 -11.51 47.11 35.31
CA GLN A 6 -12.02 48.47 35.08
C GLN A 6 -11.01 49.57 35.40
N ASN A 7 -10.08 49.35 36.35
CA ASN A 7 -9.10 50.36 36.79
C ASN A 7 -7.77 50.36 36.04
N MET A 8 -7.64 49.61 34.93
CA MET A 8 -6.41 49.56 34.13
C MET A 8 -6.31 50.71 33.13
N LYS A 9 -5.13 51.31 33.00
CA LYS A 9 -4.80 52.29 31.95
C LYS A 9 -5.06 51.67 30.57
N ILE A 10 -5.65 52.46 29.66
CA ILE A 10 -6.02 52.07 28.28
C ILE A 10 -4.88 51.35 27.53
N GLY A 11 -3.63 51.80 27.69
CA GLY A 11 -2.47 51.15 27.06
C GLY A 11 -2.22 49.70 27.51
N ARG A 12 -2.47 49.36 28.79
CA ARG A 12 -2.34 47.97 29.27
C ARG A 12 -3.50 47.07 28.81
N LYS A 13 -4.72 47.64 28.69
CA LYS A 13 -5.88 46.92 28.15
C LYS A 13 -5.66 46.55 26.68
N LEU A 14 -5.09 47.46 25.90
CA LEU A 14 -4.78 47.23 24.48
C LEU A 14 -3.72 46.14 24.29
N VAL A 15 -2.63 46.16 25.08
CA VAL A 15 -1.58 45.13 25.03
C VAL A 15 -2.11 43.76 25.44
N LEU A 16 -3.00 43.68 26.45
CA LEU A 16 -3.62 42.42 26.87
C LEU A 16 -4.55 41.84 25.80
N GLY A 17 -5.43 42.65 25.23
CA GLY A 17 -6.35 42.21 24.18
C GLY A 17 -5.61 41.77 22.93
N PHE A 18 -4.66 42.59 22.46
CA PHE A 18 -3.88 42.27 21.25
C PHE A 18 -2.90 41.11 21.47
N GLY A 19 -2.26 41.05 22.65
CA GLY A 19 -1.36 39.95 23.02
C GLY A 19 -2.10 38.61 23.12
N ALA A 20 -3.30 38.59 23.68
CA ALA A 20 -4.13 37.38 23.73
C ALA A 20 -4.48 36.88 22.32
N ILE A 21 -4.84 37.78 21.39
CA ILE A 21 -5.11 37.45 19.99
C ILE A 21 -3.88 36.85 19.31
N LEU A 22 -2.70 37.45 19.51
CA LEU A 22 -1.45 36.95 18.93
C LEU A 22 -1.10 35.55 19.45
N VAL A 23 -1.26 35.29 20.74
CA VAL A 23 -1.01 33.96 21.34
C VAL A 23 -1.97 32.92 20.75
N VAL A 24 -3.24 33.25 20.67
CA VAL A 24 -4.27 32.38 20.08
C VAL A 24 -3.97 32.08 18.61
N MET A 25 -3.61 33.10 17.84
CA MET A 25 -3.25 32.95 16.42
C MET A 25 -1.99 32.09 16.25
N ALA A 26 -0.99 32.24 17.11
CA ALA A 26 0.21 31.40 17.11
C ALA A 26 -0.12 29.92 17.41
N VAL A 27 -1.04 29.64 18.34
CA VAL A 27 -1.49 28.28 18.64
C VAL A 27 -2.23 27.66 17.45
N LEU A 28 -3.11 28.42 16.80
CA LEU A 28 -3.84 27.95 15.61
C LEU A 28 -2.90 27.66 14.43
N VAL A 29 -1.95 28.56 14.16
CA VAL A 29 -0.94 28.34 13.10
C VAL A 29 -0.10 27.11 13.42
N ARG A 30 0.33 26.93 14.67
CA ARG A 30 1.08 25.74 15.09
C ARG A 30 0.28 24.46 14.90
N ALA A 31 -0.99 24.44 15.30
CA ALA A 31 -1.87 23.28 15.11
C ALA A 31 -2.05 22.96 13.62
N ALA A 32 -2.28 23.99 12.79
CA ALA A 32 -2.40 23.83 11.34
C ALA A 32 -1.13 23.24 10.70
N ILE A 33 0.05 23.69 11.14
CA ILE A 33 1.34 23.16 10.67
C ILE A 33 1.51 21.69 11.08
N LEU A 34 1.23 21.34 12.34
CA LEU A 34 1.33 19.96 12.83
C LEU A 34 0.40 19.01 12.07
N ASP A 35 -0.83 19.45 11.79
CA ASP A 35 -1.79 18.70 10.99
C ASP A 35 -1.30 18.49 9.55
N MET A 36 -0.76 19.52 8.91
CA MET A 36 -0.21 19.41 7.56
C MET A 36 0.98 18.44 7.52
N ILE A 37 1.87 18.47 8.51
CA ILE A 37 3.00 17.54 8.61
C ILE A 37 2.51 16.10 8.76
N THR A 38 1.51 15.87 9.62
CA THR A 38 0.98 14.53 9.89
C THR A 38 0.28 13.97 8.64
N LEU A 39 -0.61 14.75 8.02
CA LEU A 39 -1.28 14.38 6.77
C LEU A 39 -0.28 14.11 5.64
N HIS A 40 0.76 14.95 5.50
CA HIS A 40 1.78 14.77 4.48
C HIS A 40 2.56 13.47 4.70
N ASN A 41 3.02 13.22 5.92
CA ASN A 41 3.80 12.01 6.24
C ASN A 41 2.97 10.73 6.07
N ASP A 42 1.70 10.76 6.49
CA ASP A 42 0.79 9.62 6.32
C ASP A 42 0.51 9.36 4.84
N LEU A 43 0.21 10.40 4.05
CA LEU A 43 -0.01 10.26 2.61
C LEU A 43 1.21 9.74 1.87
N VAL A 44 2.40 10.30 2.13
CA VAL A 44 3.64 9.85 1.48
C VAL A 44 3.91 8.38 1.81
N LYS A 45 3.80 7.99 3.08
CA LYS A 45 4.03 6.61 3.51
C LYS A 45 3.00 5.65 2.90
N ILE A 46 1.73 6.04 2.85
CA ILE A 46 0.65 5.24 2.25
C ILE A 46 0.91 5.03 0.75
N VAL A 47 1.21 6.11 0.01
CA VAL A 47 1.46 6.04 -1.43
C VAL A 47 2.69 5.19 -1.72
N GLU A 48 3.78 5.36 -0.97
CA GLU A 48 5.00 4.57 -1.16
C GLU A 48 4.76 3.08 -0.90
N VAL A 49 4.11 2.73 0.22
CA VAL A 49 3.79 1.33 0.55
C VAL A 49 2.86 0.72 -0.49
N ASN A 50 1.79 1.42 -0.87
CA ASN A 50 0.85 0.90 -1.88
C ASN A 50 1.52 0.70 -3.24
N ASN A 51 2.35 1.65 -3.68
CA ASN A 51 3.08 1.53 -4.93
C ASN A 51 4.06 0.34 -4.91
N LYS A 52 4.78 0.13 -3.80
CA LYS A 52 5.64 -1.05 -3.64
C LYS A 52 4.82 -2.34 -3.72
N ARG A 53 3.72 -2.44 -2.96
CA ARG A 53 2.82 -3.61 -2.99
C ARG A 53 2.28 -3.88 -4.40
N GLN A 54 1.81 -2.85 -5.09
CA GLN A 54 1.32 -2.95 -6.46
C GLN A 54 2.41 -3.43 -7.41
N THR A 55 3.63 -2.91 -7.26
CA THR A 55 4.79 -3.26 -8.08
C THR A 55 5.16 -4.73 -7.85
N SER A 56 5.37 -5.16 -6.60
CA SER A 56 5.73 -6.54 -6.29
C SER A 56 4.65 -7.53 -6.76
N ALA A 57 3.35 -7.20 -6.58
CA ALA A 57 2.25 -8.02 -7.10
C ALA A 57 2.30 -8.15 -8.63
N THR A 58 2.56 -7.05 -9.33
CA THR A 58 2.64 -7.02 -10.81
C THR A 58 3.85 -7.80 -11.30
N VAL A 59 5.00 -7.65 -10.64
CA VAL A 59 6.24 -8.40 -10.92
C VAL A 59 6.00 -9.90 -10.75
N MET A 60 5.41 -10.33 -9.64
CA MET A 60 5.05 -11.75 -9.45
C MET A 60 4.14 -12.26 -10.57
N ALA A 61 3.07 -11.51 -10.91
CA ALA A 61 2.16 -11.91 -11.99
C ALA A 61 2.86 -11.99 -13.36
N ALA A 62 3.82 -11.12 -13.64
CA ALA A 62 4.64 -11.19 -14.86
C ALA A 62 5.54 -12.44 -14.84
N ILE A 63 6.22 -12.69 -13.71
CA ILE A 63 7.11 -13.84 -13.53
C ILE A 63 6.37 -15.16 -13.74
N VAL A 64 5.19 -15.35 -13.13
CA VAL A 64 4.42 -16.60 -13.29
C VAL A 64 4.07 -16.86 -14.76
N ARG A 65 3.75 -15.80 -15.53
CA ARG A 65 3.47 -15.94 -16.97
C ARG A 65 4.71 -16.26 -17.78
N GLU A 66 5.82 -15.59 -17.50
CA GLU A 66 7.09 -15.84 -18.17
C GLU A 66 7.66 -17.23 -17.86
N ASP A 67 7.51 -17.70 -16.62
CA ASP A 67 7.83 -19.07 -16.21
C ASP A 67 7.03 -20.09 -17.01
N ALA A 68 5.70 -19.90 -17.10
CA ALA A 68 4.82 -20.76 -17.89
C ALA A 68 5.21 -20.80 -19.38
N ILE A 69 5.64 -19.66 -19.94
CA ILE A 69 6.14 -19.59 -21.32
C ILE A 69 7.46 -20.34 -21.45
N ALA A 70 8.39 -20.15 -20.52
CA ALA A 70 9.69 -20.81 -20.54
C ALA A 70 9.56 -22.34 -20.45
N VAL A 71 8.70 -22.85 -19.56
CA VAL A 71 8.40 -24.29 -19.46
C VAL A 71 7.84 -24.82 -20.77
N ARG A 72 6.89 -24.10 -21.39
CA ARG A 72 6.36 -24.49 -22.70
C ARG A 72 7.43 -24.49 -23.79
N ASN A 73 8.33 -23.51 -23.78
CA ASN A 73 9.40 -23.41 -24.77
C ASN A 73 10.42 -24.55 -24.64
N CYS A 74 10.62 -25.14 -23.45
CA CYS A 74 11.41 -26.37 -23.31
C CYS A 74 10.87 -27.55 -24.14
N PHE A 75 9.57 -27.56 -24.45
CA PHE A 75 8.98 -28.57 -25.34
C PHE A 75 9.13 -28.24 -26.83
N LEU A 76 9.28 -26.95 -27.17
CA LEU A 76 9.26 -26.46 -28.56
C LEU A 76 10.68 -26.26 -29.13
N GLU A 77 11.61 -25.83 -28.29
CA GLU A 77 13.00 -25.46 -28.64
C GLU A 77 13.96 -26.33 -27.85
N THR A 78 14.11 -27.59 -28.26
CA THR A 78 14.84 -28.60 -27.46
C THR A 78 16.32 -28.24 -27.29
N GLU A 79 16.92 -27.60 -28.29
CA GLU A 79 18.29 -27.07 -28.28
C GLU A 79 18.50 -25.90 -27.29
N ARG A 80 17.42 -25.28 -26.80
CA ARG A 80 17.47 -24.16 -25.85
C ARG A 80 16.94 -24.52 -24.46
N THR A 81 16.67 -25.80 -24.21
CA THR A 81 16.11 -26.28 -22.94
C THR A 81 16.95 -25.86 -21.73
N GLU A 82 18.28 -25.96 -21.81
CA GLU A 82 19.17 -25.55 -20.71
C GLU A 82 19.09 -24.05 -20.42
N GLU A 83 19.01 -23.22 -21.46
CA GLU A 83 18.82 -21.76 -21.33
C GLU A 83 17.49 -21.45 -20.65
N MET A 84 16.40 -22.14 -21.05
CA MET A 84 15.08 -21.95 -20.47
C MET A 84 15.02 -22.40 -19.01
N ILE A 85 15.64 -23.54 -18.66
CA ILE A 85 15.75 -24.00 -17.27
C ILE A 85 16.48 -22.96 -16.40
N LYS A 86 17.56 -22.36 -16.92
CA LYS A 86 18.25 -21.28 -16.21
C LYS A 86 17.33 -20.08 -15.97
N ARG A 87 16.57 -19.65 -16.99
CA ARG A 87 15.59 -18.56 -16.85
C ARG A 87 14.50 -18.88 -15.82
N ILE A 88 13.99 -20.10 -15.80
CA ILE A 88 13.02 -20.60 -14.82
C ILE A 88 13.57 -20.49 -13.40
N ASN A 89 14.83 -20.87 -13.19
CA ASN A 89 15.49 -20.72 -11.88
C ASN A 89 15.65 -19.25 -11.47
N ASP A 90 16.00 -18.37 -12.41
CA ASP A 90 16.09 -16.93 -12.16
C ASP A 90 14.71 -16.34 -11.82
N TYR A 91 13.65 -16.80 -12.49
CA TYR A 91 12.26 -16.43 -12.20
C TYR A 91 11.82 -16.87 -10.82
N ASN A 92 12.13 -18.10 -10.43
CA ASN A 92 11.87 -18.61 -9.09
C ASN A 92 12.49 -17.72 -8.01
N ALA A 93 13.77 -17.36 -8.15
CA ALA A 93 14.45 -16.50 -7.19
C ALA A 93 13.84 -15.09 -7.12
N LYS A 94 13.53 -14.48 -8.26
CA LYS A 94 12.91 -13.14 -8.32
C LYS A 94 11.48 -13.14 -7.76
N PHE A 95 10.75 -14.23 -7.95
CA PHE A 95 9.43 -14.39 -7.35
C PHE A 95 9.55 -14.41 -5.82
N ASP A 96 10.47 -15.21 -5.28
CA ASP A 96 10.67 -15.33 -3.83
C ASP A 96 11.05 -13.98 -3.21
N GLU A 97 11.90 -13.19 -3.88
CA GLU A 97 12.26 -11.82 -3.48
C GLU A 97 11.03 -10.89 -3.45
N ALA A 98 10.28 -10.83 -4.56
CA ALA A 98 9.08 -9.99 -4.65
C ALA A 98 8.00 -10.40 -3.66
N PHE A 99 7.86 -11.71 -3.40
CA PHE A 99 6.93 -12.26 -2.42
C PHE A 99 7.32 -11.84 -1.00
N MET A 100 8.59 -11.95 -0.63
CA MET A 100 9.08 -11.51 0.66
C MET A 100 8.85 -10.02 0.89
N GLU A 101 9.12 -9.19 -0.13
CA GLU A 101 8.91 -7.74 -0.04
C GLU A 101 7.44 -7.41 0.27
N ILE A 102 6.50 -7.96 -0.52
CA ILE A 102 5.08 -7.67 -0.35
C ILE A 102 4.51 -8.27 0.94
N GLU A 103 4.99 -9.43 1.39
CA GLU A 103 4.58 -10.08 2.63
C GLU A 103 4.97 -9.22 3.84
N GLN A 104 6.19 -8.69 3.86
CA GLN A 104 6.69 -7.84 4.96
C GLN A 104 5.95 -6.51 5.08
N ILE A 105 5.59 -5.89 3.96
CA ILE A 105 4.92 -4.57 3.96
C ILE A 105 3.39 -4.66 3.96
N THR A 106 2.82 -5.86 3.84
CA THR A 106 1.36 -6.06 3.91
C THR A 106 0.90 -6.00 5.36
N SER A 107 0.17 -4.94 5.68
CA SER A 107 -0.27 -4.63 7.04
C SER A 107 -1.38 -5.58 7.55
N SER A 108 -1.51 -5.66 8.88
CA SER A 108 -2.45 -6.52 9.60
C SER A 108 -3.92 -6.15 9.41
N ASP A 109 -4.22 -4.92 8.98
CA ASP A 109 -5.55 -4.46 8.57
C ASP A 109 -6.01 -5.05 7.22
N ASP A 110 -5.09 -5.49 6.37
CA ASP A 110 -5.41 -6.05 5.05
C ASP A 110 -5.61 -7.57 5.07
N ALA A 111 -6.67 -8.04 5.75
CA ALA A 111 -6.96 -9.47 5.87
C ALA A 111 -7.13 -10.17 4.51
N LYS A 112 -7.81 -9.51 3.55
CA LYS A 112 -7.97 -10.04 2.19
C LYS A 112 -6.64 -10.13 1.46
N GLY A 113 -5.79 -9.11 1.56
CA GLY A 113 -4.44 -9.13 0.98
C GLY A 113 -3.57 -10.27 1.53
N ARG A 114 -3.61 -10.53 2.84
CA ARG A 114 -2.88 -11.66 3.45
C ARG A 114 -3.41 -13.01 2.96
N ASN A 115 -4.72 -13.18 2.87
CA ASN A 115 -5.31 -14.42 2.34
C ASN A 115 -4.91 -14.64 0.88
N LEU A 116 -4.89 -13.59 0.06
CA LEU A 116 -4.43 -13.68 -1.33
C LEU A 116 -2.94 -14.01 -1.41
N LEU A 117 -2.09 -13.46 -0.53
CA LEU A 117 -0.68 -13.83 -0.46
C LEU A 117 -0.47 -15.30 -0.09
N LEU A 118 -1.24 -15.84 0.85
CA LEU A 118 -1.21 -17.27 1.16
C LEU A 118 -1.57 -18.11 -0.07
N LEU A 119 -2.67 -17.76 -0.76
CA LEU A 119 -3.09 -18.45 -1.97
C LEU A 119 -2.03 -18.38 -3.08
N VAL A 120 -1.39 -17.22 -3.26
CA VAL A 120 -0.28 -17.03 -4.20
C VAL A 120 0.89 -17.95 -3.83
N LYS A 121 1.28 -18.00 -2.56
CA LYS A 121 2.37 -18.87 -2.09
C LYS A 121 2.08 -20.35 -2.33
N GLU A 122 0.88 -20.80 -1.97
CA GLU A 122 0.45 -22.19 -2.12
C GLU A 122 0.38 -22.60 -3.60
N SER A 123 -0.30 -21.80 -4.43
CA SER A 123 -0.45 -22.08 -5.87
C SER A 123 0.88 -22.01 -6.62
N TRP A 124 1.76 -21.05 -6.29
CA TRP A 124 3.10 -20.96 -6.86
C TRP A 124 3.95 -22.17 -6.47
N THR A 125 3.98 -22.54 -5.19
CA THR A 125 4.74 -23.70 -4.71
C THR A 125 4.28 -24.99 -5.38
N ALA A 126 2.97 -25.19 -5.52
CA ALA A 126 2.40 -26.34 -6.21
C ALA A 126 2.76 -26.35 -7.70
N SER A 127 2.64 -25.20 -8.37
CA SER A 127 3.01 -25.03 -9.78
C SER A 127 4.49 -25.35 -10.02
N ARG A 128 5.38 -24.77 -9.22
CA ARG A 128 6.83 -24.98 -9.31
C ARG A 128 7.19 -26.45 -9.13
N ALA A 129 6.62 -27.13 -8.13
CA ALA A 129 6.89 -28.55 -7.90
C ALA A 129 6.48 -29.44 -9.08
N LEU A 130 5.39 -29.11 -9.77
CA LEU A 130 4.97 -29.82 -10.97
C LEU A 130 5.86 -29.47 -12.18
N ASN A 131 6.24 -28.21 -12.34
CA ASN A 131 7.17 -27.77 -13.38
C ASN A 131 8.53 -28.45 -13.23
N ASP A 132 9.08 -28.53 -12.02
CA ASP A 132 10.36 -29.18 -11.74
C ASP A 132 10.34 -30.67 -12.15
N ARG A 133 9.24 -31.37 -11.86
CA ARG A 133 9.06 -32.77 -12.30
C ARG A 133 8.94 -32.89 -13.82
N THR A 134 8.22 -31.97 -14.46
CA THR A 134 8.13 -31.90 -15.93
C THR A 134 9.51 -31.68 -16.57
N LEU A 135 10.30 -30.74 -16.04
CA LEU A 135 11.64 -30.44 -16.52
C LEU A 135 12.63 -31.60 -16.27
N ALA A 136 12.48 -32.30 -15.14
CA ALA A 136 13.26 -33.52 -14.87
C ALA A 136 12.98 -34.63 -15.90
N LEU A 137 11.72 -34.81 -16.32
CA LEU A 137 11.38 -35.76 -17.39
C LEU A 137 11.94 -35.33 -18.75
N LEU A 138 11.91 -34.03 -19.07
CA LEU A 138 12.48 -33.48 -20.30
C LEU A 138 14.00 -33.70 -20.38
N THR A 139 14.71 -33.36 -19.31
CA THR A 139 16.17 -33.52 -19.21
C THR A 139 16.60 -34.99 -19.23
N ALA A 140 15.75 -35.91 -18.76
CA ALA A 140 15.95 -37.35 -18.89
C ALA A 140 15.62 -37.93 -20.29
N GLY A 141 15.28 -37.09 -21.28
CA GLY A 141 14.91 -37.51 -22.64
C GLY A 141 13.50 -38.12 -22.75
N ARG A 142 12.69 -38.07 -21.69
CA ARG A 142 11.35 -38.69 -21.62
C ARG A 142 10.27 -37.71 -22.06
N GLN A 143 10.36 -37.21 -23.31
CA GLN A 143 9.50 -36.11 -23.79
C GLN A 143 8.00 -36.43 -23.75
N HIS A 144 7.58 -37.62 -24.18
CA HIS A 144 6.16 -37.99 -24.17
C HIS A 144 5.57 -38.01 -22.74
N GLU A 145 6.36 -38.48 -21.77
CA GLU A 145 5.95 -38.53 -20.37
C GLU A 145 5.92 -37.15 -19.74
N ALA A 146 6.91 -36.31 -20.06
CA ALA A 146 6.93 -34.91 -19.66
C ALA A 146 5.70 -34.16 -20.18
N PHE A 147 5.34 -34.36 -21.45
CA PHE A 147 4.19 -33.70 -22.06
C PHE A 147 2.87 -34.18 -21.44
N ALA A 148 2.71 -35.49 -21.24
CA ALA A 148 1.52 -36.05 -20.60
C ALA A 148 1.35 -35.53 -19.16
N MET A 149 2.45 -35.42 -18.40
CA MET A 149 2.43 -34.81 -17.07
C MET A 149 2.09 -33.33 -17.13
N TYR A 150 2.69 -32.60 -18.07
CA TYR A 150 2.43 -31.18 -18.24
C TYR A 150 0.94 -30.91 -18.51
N GLU A 151 0.38 -31.65 -19.46
CA GLU A 151 -1.02 -31.49 -19.88
C GLU A 151 -2.01 -31.81 -18.76
N LYS A 152 -1.78 -32.90 -18.02
CA LYS A 152 -2.70 -33.40 -16.99
C LYS A 152 -2.62 -32.62 -15.68
N GLU A 153 -1.42 -32.22 -15.26
CA GLU A 153 -1.18 -31.71 -13.91
C GLU A 153 -0.64 -30.28 -13.91
N SER A 154 0.56 -30.05 -14.47
CA SER A 154 1.25 -28.75 -14.39
C SER A 154 0.41 -27.61 -14.99
N ARG A 155 -0.21 -27.83 -16.16
CA ARG A 155 -0.97 -26.78 -16.85
C ARG A 155 -2.14 -26.24 -16.01
N ALA A 156 -2.76 -27.07 -15.18
CA ALA A 156 -3.83 -26.64 -14.28
C ALA A 156 -3.28 -25.84 -13.09
N ALA A 157 -2.18 -26.30 -12.47
CA ALA A 157 -1.53 -25.61 -11.37
C ALA A 157 -0.95 -24.25 -11.79
N VAL A 158 -0.32 -24.17 -12.96
CA VAL A 158 0.16 -22.92 -13.55
C VAL A 158 -0.97 -21.91 -13.72
N ARG A 159 -2.14 -22.35 -14.24
CA ARG A 159 -3.31 -21.46 -14.36
C ARG A 159 -3.79 -20.95 -13.01
N GLN A 160 -3.77 -21.79 -11.97
CA GLN A 160 -4.13 -21.36 -10.62
C GLN A 160 -3.15 -20.32 -10.06
N ALA A 161 -1.84 -20.50 -10.29
CA ALA A 161 -0.83 -19.52 -9.88
C ALA A 161 -0.98 -18.17 -10.62
N ILE A 162 -1.30 -18.21 -11.92
CA ILE A 162 -1.61 -16.99 -12.70
C ILE A 162 -2.84 -16.29 -12.11
N GLN A 163 -3.92 -17.03 -11.87
CA GLN A 163 -5.15 -16.46 -11.33
C GLN A 163 -4.93 -15.85 -9.93
N ALA A 164 -4.21 -16.55 -9.04
CA ALA A 164 -3.93 -16.07 -7.70
C ALA A 164 -3.13 -14.76 -7.71
N THR A 165 -2.11 -14.67 -8.57
CA THR A 165 -1.30 -13.44 -8.71
C THR A 165 -2.09 -12.30 -9.36
N GLU A 166 -2.96 -12.58 -10.33
CA GLU A 166 -3.88 -11.59 -10.91
C GLU A 166 -4.89 -11.05 -9.89
N ASP A 167 -5.45 -11.91 -9.06
CA ASP A 167 -6.41 -11.50 -8.03
C ASP A 167 -5.74 -10.66 -6.94
N LEU A 168 -4.47 -10.95 -6.63
CA LEU A 168 -3.65 -10.09 -5.78
C LEU A 168 -3.42 -8.72 -6.43
N VAL A 169 -3.04 -8.66 -7.71
CA VAL A 169 -2.87 -7.39 -8.45
C VAL A 169 -4.15 -6.56 -8.43
N LYS A 170 -5.30 -7.17 -8.74
CA LYS A 170 -6.61 -6.50 -8.71
C LYS A 170 -6.94 -5.97 -7.32
N HIS A 171 -6.63 -6.74 -6.27
CA HIS A 171 -6.83 -6.29 -4.89
C HIS A 171 -5.98 -5.07 -4.54
N GLN A 172 -4.71 -5.04 -4.95
CA GLN A 172 -3.84 -3.88 -4.71
C GLN A 172 -4.30 -2.64 -5.49
N GLN A 173 -4.82 -2.81 -6.72
CA GLN A 173 -5.41 -1.71 -7.50
C GLN A 173 -6.64 -1.13 -6.80
N MET A 174 -7.62 -1.97 -6.46
CA MET A 174 -8.83 -1.55 -5.76
C MET A 174 -8.53 -0.87 -4.41
N ARG A 175 -7.56 -1.40 -3.65
CA ARG A 175 -7.17 -0.81 -2.36
C ARG A 175 -6.51 0.55 -2.54
N SER A 176 -5.71 0.73 -3.59
CA SER A 176 -5.11 2.02 -3.90
C SER A 176 -6.20 3.04 -4.28
N GLU A 177 -7.17 2.67 -5.11
CA GLU A 177 -8.31 3.51 -5.50
C GLU A 177 -9.17 3.95 -4.30
N MET A 178 -9.55 3.00 -3.42
CA MET A 178 -10.33 3.32 -2.20
C MET A 178 -9.60 4.29 -1.26
N GLN A 179 -8.27 4.23 -1.21
CA GLN A 179 -7.47 5.13 -0.38
C GLN A 179 -7.36 6.55 -0.95
N TYR A 180 -7.38 6.70 -2.28
CA TYR A 180 -7.54 8.01 -2.91
C TYR A 180 -8.91 8.65 -2.61
N ASP A 181 -9.98 7.85 -2.58
CA ASP A 181 -11.33 8.36 -2.27
C ASP A 181 -11.52 8.72 -0.79
N THR A 182 -10.94 7.94 0.13
CA THR A 182 -10.97 8.25 1.57
C THR A 182 -10.15 9.48 1.94
N ALA A 183 -9.10 9.82 1.19
CA ALA A 183 -8.41 11.12 1.32
C ALA A 183 -9.36 12.32 1.06
N ARG A 184 -10.45 12.13 0.29
CA ARG A 184 -11.50 13.15 0.11
C ARG A 184 -12.47 13.21 1.29
N TYR A 185 -12.66 12.11 2.02
CA TYR A 185 -13.56 12.00 3.18
C TYR A 185 -13.00 12.64 4.46
N TYR A 186 -11.70 12.96 4.50
CA TYR A 186 -11.08 13.79 5.55
C TYR A 186 -11.65 15.23 5.67
N GLN A 187 -12.64 15.59 4.84
CA GLN A 187 -13.44 16.80 5.00
C GLN A 187 -14.24 16.84 6.31
N ASP A 188 -14.60 15.71 6.92
CA ASP A 188 -15.41 15.68 8.15
C ASP A 188 -14.61 16.13 9.39
N THR A 189 -13.30 15.88 9.45
CA THR A 189 -12.43 16.42 10.51
C THR A 189 -12.25 17.94 10.40
N ARG A 190 -12.61 18.53 9.25
CA ARG A 190 -12.53 19.97 9.01
C ARG A 190 -13.63 20.72 9.77
N LEU A 191 -14.82 20.13 9.94
CA LEU A 191 -15.93 20.77 10.66
C LEU A 191 -15.63 20.95 12.16
N LEU A 192 -14.98 19.96 12.80
CA LEU A 192 -14.58 20.03 14.21
C LEU A 192 -13.47 21.07 14.43
N LYS A 193 -12.57 21.26 13.46
CA LYS A 193 -11.53 22.29 13.52
C LYS A 193 -12.07 23.70 13.22
N ILE A 194 -13.03 23.80 12.30
CA ILE A 194 -13.75 25.05 12.01
C ILE A 194 -14.54 25.49 13.25
N SER A 195 -15.22 24.57 13.94
CA SER A 195 -15.96 24.90 15.17
C SER A 195 -15.03 25.33 16.30
N LEU A 196 -13.85 24.72 16.43
CA LEU A 196 -12.82 25.15 17.40
C LEU A 196 -12.29 26.55 17.07
N GLY A 197 -12.05 26.86 15.79
CA GLY A 197 -11.71 28.21 15.33
C GLY A 197 -12.81 29.24 15.63
N PHE A 198 -14.07 28.86 15.45
CA PHE A 198 -15.22 29.71 15.77
C PHE A 198 -15.36 29.97 17.27
N ALA A 199 -15.22 28.95 18.12
CA ALA A 199 -15.22 29.09 19.58
C ALA A 199 -14.10 30.01 20.05
N THR A 200 -12.93 29.90 19.43
CA THR A 200 -11.76 30.74 19.68
C THR A 200 -12.02 32.20 19.30
N PHE A 201 -12.66 32.45 18.15
CA PHE A 201 -13.07 33.78 17.73
C PHE A 201 -14.09 34.40 18.70
N LEU A 202 -15.10 33.65 19.14
CA LEU A 202 -16.07 34.12 20.13
C LEU A 202 -15.41 34.51 21.46
N LEU A 203 -14.43 33.74 21.91
CA LEU A 203 -13.69 34.02 23.14
C LEU A 203 -12.90 35.33 23.04
N VAL A 204 -12.30 35.61 21.89
CA VAL A 204 -11.64 36.90 21.59
C VAL A 204 -12.64 38.06 21.62
N VAL A 205 -13.83 37.89 21.02
CA VAL A 205 -14.89 38.91 21.00
C VAL A 205 -15.38 39.22 22.42
N ILE A 206 -15.58 38.19 23.25
CA ILE A 206 -15.98 38.35 24.66
C ILE A 206 -14.90 39.09 25.45
N ILE A 207 -13.62 38.75 25.27
CA ILE A 207 -12.51 39.46 25.92
C ILE A 207 -12.46 40.92 25.46
N ALA A 208 -12.67 41.20 24.17
CA ALA A 208 -12.70 42.56 23.65
C ALA A 208 -13.84 43.37 24.27
N MET A 209 -15.05 42.81 24.38
CA MET A 209 -16.21 43.44 25.03
C MET A 209 -16.03 43.65 26.55
N LEU A 210 -15.21 42.84 27.22
CA LEU A 210 -14.95 42.98 28.66
C LEU A 210 -13.85 44.00 28.97
N LEU A 211 -12.95 44.28 28.02
CA LEU A 211 -11.83 45.20 28.19
C LEU A 211 -12.18 46.64 27.79
N PHE A 212 -13.02 46.82 26.76
CA PHE A 212 -13.55 48.10 26.28
C PHE A 212 -14.87 48.45 26.97
#